data_AF-A0A7V1H4V0-F1
#
_entry.id   AF-A0A7V1H4V0-F1
#
_cell.length_a   1.000
_cell.length_b   1.000
_cell.length_c   1.000
_cell.angle_alpha   90.00
_cell.angle_beta   90.00
_cell.angle_gamma   90.00
#
_symmetry.space_group_name_H-M   'P 1'
#
loop_
_entity.id
_entity.type
_entity.pdbx_description
1 polymer ?
#
loop_
_entity_poly.entity_id
_entity_poly.type
_entity_poly.pdbx_seq_one_letter_code
_entity_poly.pdbx_strand_id
1 'polypeptide(L)'
;MKDSRMENFKYKISKWAPFGDPAVCKKVRGIKKEDLCRHSNRDLKIEIVRDDEFAFRRVYDIFSRIKQAADEDKKLVLVLPQPHPHYIKVAYLVNK
;
A
#
# COMPACT_ATOMS: atom_id res chain seq x y z
N MET A 1 8.78 -41.52 15.36
CA MET A 1 8.15 -42.07 14.14
C MET A 1 7.55 -40.88 13.38
N LYS A 2 8.10 -40.50 12.22
CA LYS A 2 7.49 -39.45 11.38
C LYS A 2 6.21 -40.03 10.78
N ASP A 3 5.10 -39.32 10.95
CA ASP A 3 3.81 -39.72 10.40
C ASP A 3 3.85 -39.60 8.86
N SER A 4 3.91 -40.73 8.17
CA SER A 4 3.95 -40.83 6.70
C SER A 4 2.75 -40.16 6.01
N ARG A 5 1.67 -39.84 6.76
CA ARG A 5 0.51 -39.10 6.25
C ARG A 5 0.80 -37.61 6.06
N MET A 6 1.70 -37.01 6.83
CA MET A 6 2.08 -35.60 6.64
C MET A 6 2.98 -35.39 5.42
N GLU A 7 3.82 -36.37 5.08
CA GLU A 7 4.70 -36.28 3.89
C GLU A 7 3.90 -36.23 2.57
N ASN A 8 2.65 -36.73 2.57
CA ASN A 8 1.77 -36.77 1.41
C ASN A 8 0.69 -35.68 1.37
N PHE A 9 0.59 -34.80 2.37
CA PHE A 9 -0.40 -33.73 2.35
C PHE A 9 0.02 -32.60 1.39
N LYS A 10 -0.59 -32.57 0.21
CA LYS A 10 -0.47 -31.44 -0.72
C LYS A 10 -1.60 -30.46 -0.46
N TYR A 11 -1.28 -29.30 0.12
CA TYR A 11 -2.25 -28.21 0.23
C TYR A 11 -2.72 -27.80 -1.18
N LYS A 12 -4.03 -27.69 -1.34
CA LYS A 12 -4.67 -27.18 -2.56
C LYS A 12 -5.44 -25.91 -2.24
N ILE A 13 -5.51 -25.00 -3.22
CA ILE A 13 -6.37 -23.83 -3.11
C ILE A 13 -7.83 -24.29 -3.11
N SER A 14 -8.69 -23.58 -2.38
CA SER A 14 -10.13 -23.85 -2.35
C SER A 14 -10.71 -23.87 -3.76
N LYS A 15 -11.62 -24.82 -4.03
CA LYS A 15 -12.38 -24.87 -5.30
C LYS A 15 -13.25 -23.64 -5.55
N TRP A 16 -13.50 -22.85 -4.51
CA TRP A 16 -14.30 -21.62 -4.56
C TRP A 16 -13.44 -20.36 -4.73
N ALA A 17 -12.12 -20.49 -4.70
CA ALA A 17 -11.26 -19.34 -4.95
C ALA A 17 -11.37 -18.95 -6.44
N PRO A 18 -11.47 -17.66 -6.77
CA PRO A 18 -11.53 -17.19 -8.16
C PRO A 18 -10.23 -17.49 -8.93
N PHE A 19 -9.13 -17.75 -8.22
CA PHE A 19 -7.84 -18.14 -8.78
C PHE A 19 -7.29 -19.36 -8.02
N GLY A 20 -6.83 -20.38 -8.75
CA GLY A 20 -6.49 -21.69 -8.17
C GLY A 20 -5.19 -22.33 -8.67
N ASP A 21 -4.41 -21.66 -9.54
CA ASP A 21 -3.18 -22.24 -10.11
C ASP A 21 -2.07 -22.36 -9.05
N PRO A 22 -1.69 -23.59 -8.63
CA PRO A 22 -0.70 -23.79 -7.59
C PRO A 22 0.71 -23.35 -8.00
N ALA A 23 1.06 -23.46 -9.29
CA ALA A 23 2.37 -23.08 -9.80
C ALA A 23 2.54 -21.55 -9.78
N VAL A 24 1.50 -20.82 -10.19
CA VAL A 24 1.50 -19.35 -10.11
C VAL A 24 1.52 -18.89 -8.65
N CYS A 25 0.69 -19.48 -7.77
CA CYS A 25 0.72 -19.15 -6.34
C CYS A 25 2.08 -19.40 -5.70
N LYS A 26 2.76 -20.50 -6.06
CA LYS A 26 4.13 -20.77 -5.61
C LYS A 26 5.11 -19.72 -6.13
N LYS A 27 4.98 -19.31 -7.39
CA LYS A 27 5.81 -18.26 -8.00
C LYS A 27 5.62 -16.91 -7.30
N VAL A 28 4.38 -16.43 -7.14
CA VAL A 28 4.12 -15.11 -6.54
C VAL A 28 4.49 -15.07 -5.06
N ARG A 29 4.32 -16.18 -4.33
CA ARG A 29 4.78 -16.29 -2.93
C ARG A 29 6.29 -16.12 -2.79
N GLY A 30 7.06 -16.44 -3.82
CA GLY A 30 8.51 -16.29 -3.83
C GLY A 30 9.00 -14.87 -4.16
N ILE A 31 8.12 -13.94 -4.53
CA ILE A 31 8.50 -12.56 -4.84
C ILE A 31 8.97 -11.88 -3.56
N LYS A 32 10.17 -11.28 -3.60
CA LYS A 32 10.71 -10.57 -2.44
C LYS A 32 10.08 -9.19 -2.30
N LYS A 33 10.12 -8.64 -1.08
CA LYS A 33 9.57 -7.31 -0.78
C LYS A 33 10.18 -6.24 -1.68
N GLU A 34 11.48 -6.32 -1.97
CA GLU A 34 12.21 -5.35 -2.80
C GLU A 34 11.80 -5.42 -4.26
N ASP A 35 11.34 -6.59 -4.72
CA ASP A 35 10.90 -6.80 -6.09
C ASP A 35 9.47 -6.27 -6.33
N LEU A 36 8.65 -6.18 -5.28
CA LEU A 36 7.28 -5.63 -5.37
C LEU A 36 7.26 -4.13 -5.70
N CYS A 37 8.33 -3.39 -5.41
CA CYS A 37 8.44 -1.98 -5.74
C CYS A 37 9.03 -1.73 -7.14
N ARG A 38 9.44 -2.77 -7.88
CA ARG A 38 10.00 -2.62 -9.22
C ARG A 38 8.90 -2.37 -10.24
N HIS A 39 9.00 -1.27 -10.98
CA HIS A 39 8.07 -0.92 -12.03
C HIS A 39 8.80 -0.42 -13.27
N SER A 40 8.22 -0.63 -14.46
CA SER A 40 8.82 -0.21 -15.74
C SER A 40 8.86 1.31 -15.89
N ASN A 41 7.84 2.00 -15.38
CA ASN A 41 7.81 3.46 -15.27
C ASN A 41 8.72 3.93 -14.12
N ARG A 42 9.78 4.67 -14.45
CA ARG A 42 10.75 5.21 -13.48
C ARG A 42 10.23 6.39 -12.66
N ASP A 43 9.19 7.07 -13.13
CA ASP A 43 8.56 8.18 -12.40
C ASP A 43 7.65 7.69 -11.28
N LEU A 44 7.26 6.41 -11.32
CA LEU A 44 6.43 5.79 -10.29
C LEU A 44 7.29 5.40 -9.09
N LYS A 45 7.12 6.13 -8.00
CA LYS A 45 7.76 5.83 -6.70
C LYS A 45 6.82 4.95 -5.87
N ILE A 46 7.22 3.71 -5.62
CA ILE A 46 6.45 2.73 -4.84
C ILE A 46 7.18 2.45 -3.52
N GLU A 47 6.46 2.54 -2.41
CA GLU A 47 6.96 2.22 -1.07
C GLU A 47 5.98 1.26 -0.38
N ILE A 48 6.51 0.23 0.29
CA ILE A 48 5.72 -0.66 1.14
C ILE A 48 5.80 -0.17 2.57
N VAL A 49 4.68 0.37 3.05
CA VAL A 49 4.51 0.89 4.41
C VAL A 49 3.66 -0.07 5.23
N ARG A 50 3.76 0.02 6.56
CA ARG A 50 2.79 -0.65 7.43
C ARG A 50 1.43 0.02 7.32
N ASP A 51 0.38 -0.75 7.55
CA ASP A 51 -1.00 -0.28 7.45
C ASP A 51 -1.29 0.92 8.38
N ASP A 52 -0.79 0.86 9.62
CA ASP A 52 -0.94 1.92 10.63
C ASP A 52 -0.24 3.23 10.27
N GLU A 53 0.77 3.19 9.41
CA GLU A 53 1.48 4.40 8.95
C GLU A 53 0.74 5.15 7.84
N PHE A 54 -0.09 4.46 7.06
CA PHE A 54 -0.65 5.00 5.82
C PHE A 54 -1.53 6.23 6.07
N ALA A 55 -2.37 6.18 7.11
CA ALA A 55 -3.24 7.29 7.49
C ALA A 55 -2.45 8.55 7.86
N PHE A 56 -1.37 8.39 8.63
CA PHE A 56 -0.49 9.50 9.02
C PHE A 56 0.24 10.08 7.81
N ARG A 57 0.86 9.23 6.99
CA ARG A 57 1.61 9.65 5.80
C ARG A 57 0.76 10.46 4.83
N ARG A 58 -0.52 10.09 4.64
CA ARG A 58 -1.46 10.87 3.82
C ARG A 58 -1.74 12.26 4.40
N VAL A 59 -2.05 12.34 5.70
CA VAL A 59 -2.33 13.62 6.37
C VAL A 59 -1.11 14.53 6.28
N TYR A 60 0.08 13.96 6.54
CA TYR A 60 1.35 14.67 6.43
C TYR A 60 1.61 15.17 5.01
N ASP A 61 1.49 14.33 3.97
CA ASP A 61 1.73 14.75 2.57
C ASP A 61 0.82 15.92 2.15
N ILE A 62 -0.48 15.85 2.47
CA ILE A 62 -1.42 16.94 2.15
C ILE A 62 -1.03 18.22 2.90
N PHE A 63 -0.83 18.14 4.21
CA PHE A 63 -0.48 19.30 5.03
C PHE A 63 0.86 19.93 4.60
N SER A 64 1.90 19.13 4.39
CA SER A 64 3.21 19.59 3.97
C SER A 64 3.17 20.31 2.63
N ARG A 65 2.37 19.84 1.67
CA ARG A 65 2.18 20.53 0.38
C ARG A 65 1.46 21.87 0.54
N ILE A 66 0.42 21.93 1.39
CA ILE A 66 -0.27 23.18 1.70
C ILE A 66 0.71 24.17 2.34
N LYS A 67 1.47 23.72 3.34
CA LYS A 67 2.46 24.55 4.05
C LYS A 67 3.54 25.07 3.11
N GLN A 68 4.10 24.20 2.28
CA GLN A 68 5.11 24.58 1.29
C GLN A 68 4.56 25.62 0.30
N ALA A 69 3.36 25.42 -0.22
CA ALA A 69 2.74 26.36 -1.14
C ALA A 69 2.46 27.72 -0.48
N ALA A 70 2.03 27.72 0.79
CA ALA A 70 1.86 28.94 1.57
C ALA A 70 3.19 29.67 1.82
N ASP A 71 4.26 28.94 2.15
CA ASP A 71 5.60 29.50 2.37
C ASP A 71 6.20 30.10 1.11
N GLU A 72 5.92 29.49 -0.04
CA GLU A 72 6.40 29.93 -1.35
C GLU A 72 5.48 30.95 -2.03
N ASP A 73 4.38 31.36 -1.39
CA ASP A 73 3.32 32.20 -1.97
C ASP A 73 2.80 31.69 -3.33
N LYS A 74 2.57 30.38 -3.41
CA LYS A 74 2.11 29.69 -4.62
C LYS A 74 0.70 29.14 -4.45
N LYS A 75 -0.07 29.22 -5.53
CA LYS A 75 -1.37 28.55 -5.61
C LYS A 75 -1.18 27.03 -5.70
N LEU A 76 -1.75 26.30 -4.74
CA LEU A 76 -1.83 24.83 -4.77
C LEU A 76 -3.22 24.38 -5.23
N VAL A 77 -3.25 23.39 -6.14
CA VAL A 77 -4.47 22.68 -6.52
C VAL A 77 -4.26 21.20 -6.21
N LEU A 78 -5.16 20.61 -5.40
CA LEU A 78 -5.14 19.20 -5.05
C LEU A 78 -6.39 18.51 -5.60
N VAL A 79 -6.19 17.39 -6.30
CA VAL A 79 -7.27 16.48 -6.70
C VAL A 79 -7.27 15.31 -5.72
N LEU A 80 -8.30 15.23 -4.89
CA LEU A 80 -8.43 14.23 -3.84
C LEU A 80 -9.56 13.24 -4.18
N PRO A 81 -9.48 11.98 -3.71
CA PRO A 81 -10.57 11.02 -3.84
C PRO A 81 -11.78 11.46 -3.00
N GLN A 82 -12.80 10.59 -2.92
CA GLN A 82 -13.97 10.77 -2.05
C GLN A 82 -13.60 11.36 -0.67
N PRO A 83 -14.48 12.15 -0.04
CA PRO A 83 -14.26 12.69 1.30
C PRO A 83 -13.76 11.60 2.26
N HIS A 84 -12.58 11.79 2.82
CA HIS A 84 -11.95 10.82 3.71
C HIS A 84 -12.00 11.33 5.16
N PRO A 85 -12.38 10.51 6.16
CA PRO A 85 -12.51 10.95 7.55
C PRO A 85 -11.27 11.67 8.11
N HIS A 86 -10.07 11.30 7.63
CA HIS A 86 -8.80 11.92 8.05
C HIS A 86 -8.57 13.35 7.55
N TYR A 87 -9.37 13.90 6.63
CA TYR A 87 -9.25 15.30 6.23
C TYR A 87 -9.51 16.26 7.40
N ILE A 88 -10.27 15.84 8.42
CA ILE A 88 -10.43 16.63 9.65
C ILE A 88 -9.10 16.89 10.36
N LYS A 89 -8.13 15.96 10.26
CA LYS A 89 -6.80 16.12 10.86
C LYS A 89 -5.97 17.15 10.08
N VAL A 90 -6.08 17.17 8.76
CA VAL A 90 -5.46 18.21 7.92
C VAL A 90 -6.04 19.57 8.27
N ALA A 91 -7.36 19.69 8.33
CA ALA A 91 -8.03 20.94 8.71
C ALA A 91 -7.59 21.42 10.11
N TYR A 92 -7.50 20.52 11.09
CA TYR A 92 -6.97 20.86 12.41
C TYR A 92 -5.57 21.47 12.32
N LEU A 93 -4.64 20.83 11.59
CA LEU A 93 -3.26 21.31 11.45
C LEU A 93 -3.17 22.65 10.73
N VAL A 94 -4.01 22.90 9.72
CA VAL A 94 -4.03 24.18 8.99
C VAL A 94 -4.52 25.34 9.87
N ASN A 95 -5.35 25.06 10.86
CA ASN A 95 -5.88 26.06 11.80
C ASN A 95 -5.05 26.20 13.08
N LYS A 96 -3.82 25.65 13.10
CA LYS A 96 -2.87 25.77 14.21
C LYS A 96 -1.63 26.51 13.75
#